data_AF-A0A6N6KFC4-F1
#
_entry.id   AF-A0A6N6KFC4-F1
#
_cell.length_a   1.000
_cell.length_b   1.000
_cell.length_c   1.000
_cell.angle_alpha   90.00
_cell.angle_beta   90.00
_cell.angle_gamma   90.00
#
_symmetry.space_group_name_H-M   'P 1'
#
loop_
_entity.id
_entity.type
_entity.pdbx_description
1 polymer ?
#
loop_
_entity_poly.entity_id
_entity_poly.type
_entity_poly.pdbx_seq_one_letter_code
_entity_poly.pdbx_strand_id
1 'polypeptide(L)'
;MRHSTNSLNLKHFKMKKLTTVLAIIIPLAAFPLWNNILKTPTGMEKAGLVSEITGNLTIEGNLDLKNESINPGCSPGRIDIIGNFSMGSQAVYKAELKDLSGPGLGHDQINVSGNITLGGTLEIILDGYSPTNADQFEIMAFGGTLNGNFTNIILPASMSAWMIDYGVMNPNKVVIHGPNSPLPIALLNFTVDTKNNDHILSWQTAAEFNNDYFLVEHSTADQEFRSLQQVSSLGNSNTVQSYSYTHIKPSTGDHYYRLKQVDKNDDFTYSHIISINMDEGSPINIYPNPSSEVLHFSQKADLVIIYDFTGKEVIRASNIESNMNISGLPDGTYVVDINNGTSRLSLVVDNK
;
A
#
# COMPACT_ATOMS: atom_id res chain seq x y z
N MET A 1 -22.03 -40.20 -30.23
CA MET A 1 -20.74 -39.87 -30.86
C MET A 1 -19.71 -39.77 -29.75
N ARG A 2 -18.71 -40.67 -29.74
CA ARG A 2 -17.67 -40.69 -28.70
C ARG A 2 -16.64 -39.60 -29.02
N HIS A 3 -16.45 -38.65 -28.12
CA HIS A 3 -15.33 -37.71 -28.17
C HIS A 3 -14.03 -38.48 -27.90
N SER A 4 -13.13 -38.52 -28.88
CA SER A 4 -11.76 -39.01 -28.68
C SER A 4 -10.84 -37.84 -28.33
N THR A 5 -10.37 -37.80 -27.09
CA THR A 5 -9.22 -36.98 -26.69
C THR A 5 -7.96 -37.61 -27.29
N ASN A 6 -7.31 -36.93 -28.24
CA ASN A 6 -6.00 -37.34 -28.74
C ASN A 6 -4.93 -36.91 -27.73
N SER A 7 -4.52 -37.83 -26.86
CA SER A 7 -3.30 -37.68 -26.05
C SER A 7 -2.12 -38.27 -26.80
N LEU A 8 -1.08 -37.48 -27.11
CA LEU A 8 0.19 -38.04 -27.56
C LEU A 8 0.89 -38.67 -26.33
N ASN A 9 0.90 -40.01 -26.26
CA ASN A 9 1.51 -40.76 -25.17
C ASN A 9 2.75 -41.49 -25.71
N LEU A 10 3.94 -40.91 -25.51
CA LEU A 10 5.23 -41.54 -25.86
C LEU A 10 5.57 -42.63 -24.83
N LYS A 11 4.89 -43.78 -24.90
CA LYS A 11 5.29 -45.00 -24.19
C LYS A 11 5.63 -46.07 -25.21
N HIS A 12 6.87 -46.55 -25.15
CA HIS A 12 7.50 -47.63 -25.92
C HIS A 12 8.42 -47.19 -27.07
N PHE A 13 9.62 -46.73 -26.72
CA PHE A 13 10.80 -46.96 -27.54
C PHE A 13 11.97 -47.41 -26.64
N LYS A 14 12.41 -48.67 -26.78
CA LYS A 14 13.62 -49.18 -26.12
C LYS A 14 14.83 -48.51 -26.78
N MET A 15 15.51 -47.59 -26.10
CA MET A 15 16.74 -46.98 -26.62
C MET A 15 17.98 -47.79 -26.23
N LYS A 16 18.63 -48.35 -27.27
CA LYS A 16 20.07 -48.65 -27.27
C LYS A 16 20.79 -47.30 -27.35
N LYS A 17 21.85 -47.11 -26.56
CA LYS A 17 22.70 -45.91 -26.54
C LYS A 17 22.99 -45.38 -27.95
N LEU A 18 22.35 -44.28 -28.35
CA LEU A 18 22.79 -43.43 -29.44
C LEU A 18 22.38 -41.99 -29.14
N THR A 19 23.39 -41.12 -29.10
CA THR A 19 23.31 -39.66 -29.05
C THR A 19 22.61 -39.12 -30.30
N THR A 20 21.30 -38.89 -30.25
CA THR A 20 20.60 -37.98 -31.17
C THR A 20 19.31 -37.47 -30.52
N VAL A 21 19.20 -36.14 -30.40
CA VAL A 21 18.10 -35.38 -29.79
C VAL A 21 16.94 -35.27 -30.78
N LEU A 22 15.71 -35.57 -30.34
CA LEU A 22 14.49 -35.43 -31.16
C LEU A 22 13.89 -34.04 -30.93
N ALA A 23 14.00 -33.16 -31.92
CA ALA A 23 13.34 -31.86 -31.94
C ALA A 23 11.90 -32.02 -32.46
N ILE A 24 10.91 -31.46 -31.74
CA ILE A 24 9.54 -31.29 -32.25
C ILE A 24 9.40 -29.84 -32.69
N ILE A 25 9.50 -29.62 -34.01
CA ILE A 25 9.16 -28.36 -34.66
C ILE A 25 7.72 -28.53 -35.17
N ILE A 26 6.77 -27.74 -34.65
CA ILE A 26 5.45 -27.61 -35.29
C ILE A 26 5.40 -26.20 -35.90
N PRO A 27 5.55 -26.03 -37.21
CA PRO A 27 5.25 -24.77 -37.87
C PRO A 27 3.72 -24.68 -38.00
N LEU A 28 3.06 -23.82 -37.21
CA LEU A 28 1.63 -23.51 -37.39
C LEU A 28 1.46 -22.50 -38.53
N ALA A 29 1.49 -22.99 -39.77
CA ALA A 29 0.77 -22.34 -40.86
C ALA A 29 -0.53 -23.13 -41.09
N ALA A 30 -1.66 -22.49 -40.77
CA ALA A 30 -3.02 -22.85 -41.16
C ALA A 30 -3.59 -24.19 -40.63
N PHE A 31 -4.06 -24.25 -39.37
CA PHE A 31 -5.28 -24.99 -38.94
C PHE A 31 -5.71 -24.52 -37.53
N PRO A 32 -6.99 -24.19 -37.25
CA PRO A 32 -7.43 -23.89 -35.89
C PRO A 32 -7.58 -25.22 -35.14
N LEU A 33 -6.57 -25.61 -34.37
CA LEU A 33 -6.61 -26.81 -33.53
C LEU A 33 -6.90 -26.41 -32.09
N TRP A 34 -8.09 -26.77 -31.61
CA TRP A 34 -8.58 -26.53 -30.26
C TRP A 34 -7.86 -27.45 -29.24
N ASN A 35 -7.38 -26.86 -28.13
CA ASN A 35 -6.84 -27.49 -26.91
C ASN A 35 -5.64 -28.44 -27.10
N ASN A 36 -4.43 -27.89 -27.16
CA ASN A 36 -3.20 -28.67 -27.03
C ASN A 36 -2.80 -28.82 -25.54
N ILE A 37 -2.29 -30.00 -25.16
CA ILE A 37 -1.63 -30.24 -23.87
C ILE A 37 -0.18 -30.61 -24.16
N LEU A 38 0.78 -29.79 -23.70
CA LEU A 38 2.21 -30.08 -23.73
C LEU A 38 2.64 -30.62 -22.36
N LYS A 39 3.15 -31.86 -22.30
CA LYS A 39 3.69 -32.44 -21.06
C LYS A 39 5.21 -32.32 -21.06
N THR A 40 5.81 -31.62 -20.10
CA THR A 40 7.27 -31.65 -19.89
C THR A 40 7.57 -32.69 -18.80
N PRO A 41 8.34 -33.77 -19.07
CA PRO A 41 8.71 -34.71 -18.02
C PRO A 41 9.60 -34.03 -16.98
N THR A 42 9.33 -34.28 -15.69
CA THR A 42 10.17 -33.84 -14.57
C THR A 42 11.62 -34.32 -14.76
N GLY A 43 12.58 -33.39 -14.79
CA GLY A 43 14.02 -33.70 -14.73
C GLY A 43 14.81 -33.65 -16.06
N MET A 44 14.27 -33.09 -17.15
CA MET A 44 15.09 -32.71 -18.31
C MET A 44 15.33 -31.19 -18.35
N GLU A 45 16.59 -30.76 -18.31
CA GLU A 45 16.98 -29.44 -18.83
C GLU A 45 16.60 -29.42 -20.32
N LYS A 46 15.74 -28.47 -20.71
CA LYS A 46 15.29 -28.35 -22.08
C LYS A 46 16.44 -27.83 -22.94
N ALA A 47 17.02 -28.72 -23.75
CA ALA A 47 17.95 -28.35 -24.81
C ALA A 47 17.20 -27.65 -25.95
N GLY A 48 17.44 -26.34 -26.11
CA GLY A 48 17.45 -25.62 -27.39
C GLY A 48 16.13 -25.39 -28.15
N LEU A 49 15.70 -24.12 -28.10
CA LEU A 49 15.02 -23.34 -29.16
C LEU A 49 13.63 -23.80 -29.63
N VAL A 50 12.64 -23.55 -28.77
CA VAL A 50 11.32 -23.12 -29.29
C VAL A 50 11.38 -21.60 -29.32
N SER A 51 11.59 -20.97 -30.48
CA SER A 51 11.74 -19.51 -30.53
C SER A 51 10.47 -18.76 -30.10
N GLU A 52 9.30 -19.39 -30.23
CA GLU A 52 8.01 -18.82 -29.90
C GLU A 52 6.99 -19.89 -29.47
N ILE A 53 6.23 -19.63 -28.40
CA ILE A 53 5.09 -20.45 -27.97
C ILE A 53 3.81 -19.67 -28.26
N THR A 54 2.87 -20.26 -29.03
CA THR A 54 1.61 -19.61 -29.44
C THR A 54 0.33 -20.42 -29.18
N GLY A 55 -0.78 -19.72 -28.90
CA GLY A 55 -2.15 -20.26 -28.84
C GLY A 55 -2.64 -20.69 -27.45
N ASN A 56 -3.89 -21.20 -27.42
CA ASN A 56 -4.50 -21.79 -26.22
C ASN A 56 -3.84 -23.13 -25.87
N LEU A 57 -3.09 -23.16 -24.77
CA LEU A 57 -2.23 -24.30 -24.42
C LEU A 57 -2.27 -24.60 -22.92
N THR A 58 -2.30 -25.88 -22.56
CA THR A 58 -1.96 -26.32 -21.19
C THR A 58 -0.60 -26.98 -21.18
N ILE A 59 0.29 -26.52 -20.30
CA ILE A 59 1.62 -27.07 -20.05
C ILE A 59 1.58 -27.76 -18.68
N GLU A 60 1.79 -29.08 -18.66
CA GLU A 60 2.00 -29.81 -17.41
C GLU A 60 3.50 -29.84 -17.09
N GLY A 61 3.89 -29.26 -15.95
CA GLY A 61 5.28 -29.13 -15.52
C GLY A 61 5.77 -27.68 -15.50
N ASN A 62 7.01 -27.48 -15.05
CA ASN A 62 7.63 -26.15 -15.01
C ASN A 62 7.95 -25.68 -16.44
N LEU A 63 7.79 -24.37 -16.68
CA LEU A 63 8.21 -23.69 -17.90
C LEU A 63 9.25 -22.62 -17.58
N ASP A 64 10.42 -22.73 -18.19
CA ASP A 64 11.54 -21.81 -18.01
C ASP A 64 11.96 -21.26 -19.38
N LEU A 65 11.73 -19.97 -19.61
CA LEU A 65 12.11 -19.26 -20.82
C LEU A 65 13.42 -18.51 -20.53
N LYS A 66 14.47 -18.75 -21.31
CA LYS A 66 15.76 -18.06 -21.17
C LYS A 66 15.82 -16.83 -22.07
N ASN A 67 15.46 -17.02 -23.33
CA ASN A 67 15.54 -16.02 -24.41
C ASN A 67 14.40 -16.16 -25.43
N GLU A 68 13.44 -17.03 -25.16
CA GLU A 68 12.30 -17.32 -26.02
C GLU A 68 11.17 -16.29 -25.83
N SER A 69 10.35 -16.13 -26.87
CA SER A 69 9.09 -15.40 -26.77
C SER A 69 7.92 -16.34 -26.43
N ILE A 70 6.97 -15.84 -25.63
CA ILE A 70 5.68 -16.49 -25.38
C ILE A 70 4.57 -15.50 -25.71
N ASN A 71 3.57 -15.96 -26.46
CA ASN A 71 2.44 -15.18 -26.92
C ASN A 71 1.20 -16.08 -26.86
N PRO A 72 0.17 -15.82 -26.04
CA PRO A 72 -1.02 -16.66 -25.99
C PRO A 72 -1.80 -16.82 -27.33
N GLY A 73 -1.39 -16.22 -28.45
CA GLY A 73 -1.90 -16.48 -29.79
C GLY A 73 -3.07 -15.55 -30.15
N CYS A 74 -3.71 -15.75 -31.31
CA CYS A 74 -4.76 -14.84 -31.81
C CYS A 74 -5.76 -14.50 -30.72
N SER A 75 -5.85 -13.20 -30.37
CA SER A 75 -6.65 -12.82 -29.24
C SER A 75 -8.10 -13.21 -29.46
N PRO A 76 -8.64 -13.91 -28.47
CA PRO A 76 -8.08 -14.01 -27.11
C PRO A 76 -7.44 -15.37 -26.83
N GLY A 77 -6.20 -15.35 -26.37
CA GLY A 77 -5.36 -16.51 -26.06
C GLY A 77 -5.19 -16.77 -24.56
N ARG A 78 -5.01 -18.03 -24.15
CA ARG A 78 -4.77 -18.44 -22.77
C ARG A 78 -3.74 -19.55 -22.69
N ILE A 79 -2.69 -19.34 -21.91
CA ILE A 79 -1.72 -20.39 -21.60
C ILE A 79 -1.84 -20.78 -20.12
N ASP A 80 -2.13 -22.04 -19.85
CA ASP A 80 -2.12 -22.63 -18.52
C ASP A 80 -0.80 -23.35 -18.26
N ILE A 81 -0.13 -23.07 -17.15
CA ILE A 81 1.08 -23.74 -16.70
C ILE A 81 0.77 -24.41 -15.37
N ILE A 82 0.66 -25.73 -15.37
CA ILE A 82 0.48 -26.56 -14.18
C ILE A 82 1.88 -26.86 -13.62
N GLY A 83 2.50 -25.85 -13.02
CA GLY A 83 3.87 -25.86 -12.52
C GLY A 83 4.34 -24.44 -12.19
N ASN A 84 5.66 -24.27 -12.09
CA ASN A 84 6.29 -22.95 -11.95
C ASN A 84 6.62 -22.35 -13.33
N PHE A 85 6.64 -21.02 -13.40
CA PHE A 85 7.02 -20.26 -14.60
C PHE A 85 8.20 -19.34 -14.32
N SER A 86 9.20 -19.32 -15.20
CA SER A 86 10.34 -18.38 -15.08
C SER A 86 10.73 -17.76 -16.41
N MET A 87 11.09 -16.47 -16.37
CA MET A 87 11.60 -15.71 -17.51
C MET A 87 13.01 -15.16 -17.24
N GLY A 88 13.93 -15.46 -18.15
CA GLY A 88 15.26 -14.89 -18.23
C GLY A 88 15.24 -13.46 -18.78
N SER A 89 16.39 -12.77 -18.68
CA SER A 89 16.52 -11.35 -19.04
C SER A 89 16.32 -11.01 -20.52
N GLN A 90 16.28 -12.01 -21.39
CA GLN A 90 16.05 -11.84 -22.84
C GLN A 90 14.72 -12.47 -23.29
N ALA A 91 13.96 -13.09 -22.39
CA ALA A 91 12.66 -13.67 -22.71
C ALA A 91 11.62 -12.55 -22.89
N VAL A 92 10.62 -12.79 -23.73
CA VAL A 92 9.56 -11.82 -24.04
C VAL A 92 8.20 -12.45 -23.83
N TYR A 93 7.33 -11.81 -23.04
CA TYR A 93 5.90 -12.11 -23.01
C TYR A 93 5.17 -11.06 -23.84
N LYS A 94 4.50 -11.51 -24.90
CA LYS A 94 3.62 -10.69 -25.74
C LYS A 94 2.18 -10.96 -25.36
N ALA A 95 1.45 -9.94 -24.94
CA ALA A 95 0.03 -10.04 -24.61
C ALA A 95 -0.78 -9.10 -25.51
N GLU A 96 -1.75 -9.64 -26.22
CA GLU A 96 -2.70 -8.87 -27.02
C GLU A 96 -3.95 -8.52 -26.19
N LEU A 97 -4.39 -7.25 -26.27
CA LEU A 97 -5.60 -6.75 -25.62
C LEU A 97 -6.65 -6.41 -26.68
N LYS A 98 -7.86 -6.96 -26.53
CA LYS A 98 -8.96 -6.78 -27.49
C LYS A 98 -10.28 -6.32 -26.87
N ASP A 99 -10.61 -6.79 -25.67
CA ASP A 99 -11.66 -6.24 -24.81
C ASP A 99 -11.54 -6.76 -23.35
N LEU A 100 -12.50 -6.38 -22.50
CA LEU A 100 -12.55 -6.69 -21.08
C LEU A 100 -13.16 -8.06 -20.73
N SER A 101 -13.56 -8.89 -21.70
CA SER A 101 -14.27 -10.14 -21.45
C SER A 101 -13.41 -11.27 -20.88
N GLY A 102 -12.12 -11.02 -20.63
CA GLY A 102 -11.23 -11.87 -19.84
C GLY A 102 -10.40 -12.89 -20.64
N PRO A 103 -9.81 -13.91 -19.99
CA PRO A 103 -8.93 -14.89 -20.64
C PRO A 103 -9.65 -15.65 -21.75
N GLY A 104 -9.02 -15.77 -22.92
CA GLY A 104 -9.58 -16.58 -24.00
C GLY A 104 -10.88 -16.04 -24.60
N LEU A 105 -11.39 -14.89 -24.11
CA LEU A 105 -12.57 -14.18 -24.63
C LEU A 105 -12.29 -12.71 -25.01
N GLY A 106 -11.37 -12.02 -24.33
CA GLY A 106 -11.07 -10.60 -24.54
C GLY A 106 -9.61 -10.19 -24.60
N HIS A 107 -8.73 -10.81 -23.82
CA HIS A 107 -7.29 -10.50 -23.86
C HIS A 107 -6.45 -11.73 -23.51
N ASP A 108 -5.18 -11.65 -23.87
CA ASP A 108 -4.21 -12.70 -23.63
C ASP A 108 -3.84 -12.83 -22.16
N GLN A 109 -3.80 -14.07 -21.66
CA GLN A 109 -3.43 -14.37 -20.29
C GLN A 109 -2.51 -15.58 -20.17
N ILE A 110 -1.60 -15.53 -19.18
CA ILE A 110 -0.85 -16.70 -18.70
C ILE A 110 -1.28 -17.02 -17.26
N ASN A 111 -1.81 -18.22 -17.04
CA ASN A 111 -2.21 -18.70 -15.72
C ASN A 111 -1.21 -19.75 -15.23
N VAL A 112 -0.68 -19.58 -14.02
CA VAL A 112 0.36 -20.42 -13.46
C VAL A 112 -0.12 -21.03 -12.15
N SER A 113 -0.12 -22.35 -12.00
CA SER A 113 -0.57 -22.96 -10.74
C SER A 113 0.43 -22.80 -9.58
N GLY A 114 1.71 -22.59 -9.90
CA GLY A 114 2.81 -22.46 -8.96
C GLY A 114 3.42 -21.06 -8.88
N ASN A 115 4.72 -21.00 -8.60
CA ASN A 115 5.48 -19.76 -8.46
C ASN A 115 5.79 -19.15 -9.83
N ILE A 116 5.89 -17.82 -9.87
CA ILE A 116 6.38 -17.06 -11.01
C ILE A 116 7.71 -16.38 -10.63
N THR A 117 8.68 -16.42 -11.55
CA THR A 117 9.88 -15.57 -11.51
C THR A 117 9.94 -14.73 -12.78
N LEU A 118 9.74 -13.42 -12.66
CA LEU A 118 9.76 -12.50 -13.80
C LEU A 118 11.13 -11.84 -14.00
N GLY A 119 11.40 -11.56 -15.27
CA GLY A 119 12.51 -10.80 -15.80
C GLY A 119 12.17 -10.42 -17.24
N GLY A 120 13.16 -10.05 -18.05
CA GLY A 120 12.95 -9.88 -19.50
C GLY A 120 11.95 -8.77 -19.85
N THR A 121 11.16 -8.98 -20.90
CA THR A 121 10.30 -7.94 -21.48
C THR A 121 8.83 -8.35 -21.48
N LEU A 122 7.95 -7.45 -21.05
CA LEU A 122 6.52 -7.47 -21.37
C LEU A 122 6.27 -6.57 -22.58
N GLU A 123 5.59 -7.07 -23.61
CA GLU A 123 5.16 -6.33 -24.78
C GLU A 123 3.65 -6.42 -24.94
N ILE A 124 2.98 -5.26 -24.97
CA ILE A 124 1.52 -5.16 -25.14
C ILE A 124 1.18 -4.79 -26.57
N ILE A 125 0.22 -5.53 -27.14
CA ILE A 125 -0.25 -5.37 -28.52
C ILE A 125 -1.73 -5.01 -28.49
N LEU A 126 -2.14 -4.03 -29.31
CA LEU A 126 -3.54 -3.68 -29.52
C LEU A 126 -3.96 -4.09 -30.94
N ASP A 127 -4.95 -4.97 -31.06
CA ASP A 127 -5.54 -5.37 -32.35
C ASP A 127 -6.84 -4.61 -32.61
N GLY A 128 -6.70 -3.36 -33.08
CA GLY A 128 -7.85 -2.48 -33.37
C GLY A 128 -8.64 -2.02 -32.14
N TYR A 129 -8.25 -2.47 -30.94
CA TYR A 129 -8.85 -2.06 -29.68
C TYR A 129 -8.24 -0.76 -29.15
N SER A 130 -9.08 0.08 -28.54
CA SER A 130 -8.66 1.31 -27.88
C SER A 130 -9.14 1.27 -26.43
N PRO A 131 -8.30 0.81 -25.49
CA PRO A 131 -8.64 0.78 -24.08
C PRO A 131 -9.03 2.18 -23.56
N THR A 132 -9.98 2.22 -22.62
CA THR A 132 -10.29 3.46 -21.90
C THR A 132 -9.35 3.63 -20.71
N ASN A 133 -9.18 4.86 -20.24
CA ASN A 133 -8.33 5.11 -19.07
C ASN A 133 -8.86 4.45 -17.79
N ALA A 134 -10.11 4.00 -17.73
CA ALA A 134 -10.69 3.31 -16.58
C ALA A 134 -10.52 1.79 -16.63
N ASP A 135 -10.07 1.24 -17.76
CA ASP A 135 -9.97 -0.20 -17.96
C ASP A 135 -8.84 -0.82 -17.14
N GLN A 136 -8.97 -2.12 -16.86
CA GLN A 136 -7.95 -2.95 -16.22
C GLN A 136 -7.83 -4.29 -16.96
N PHE A 137 -6.61 -4.78 -17.14
CA PHE A 137 -6.34 -6.06 -17.81
C PHE A 137 -5.50 -6.97 -16.92
N GLU A 138 -6.08 -8.04 -16.43
CA GLU A 138 -5.32 -9.13 -15.82
C GLU A 138 -4.56 -9.85 -16.93
N ILE A 139 -3.23 -9.82 -16.92
CA ILE A 139 -2.42 -10.47 -17.95
C ILE A 139 -1.76 -11.76 -17.45
N MET A 140 -1.68 -11.93 -16.12
CA MET A 140 -1.27 -13.18 -15.51
C MET A 140 -2.00 -13.43 -14.18
N ALA A 141 -2.21 -14.71 -13.89
CA ALA A 141 -2.67 -15.19 -12.59
C ALA A 141 -1.71 -16.27 -12.08
N PHE A 142 -1.48 -16.33 -10.77
CA PHE A 142 -0.60 -17.33 -10.18
C PHE A 142 -1.08 -17.91 -8.85
N GLY A 143 -0.76 -19.18 -8.58
CA GLY A 143 -1.12 -19.86 -7.33
C GLY A 143 -0.05 -19.79 -6.23
N GLY A 144 1.19 -19.46 -6.58
CA GLY A 144 2.34 -19.42 -5.68
C GLY A 144 2.85 -18.00 -5.37
N THR A 145 4.17 -17.86 -5.25
CA THR A 145 4.83 -16.56 -5.04
C THR A 145 5.28 -15.95 -6.37
N LEU A 146 5.13 -14.63 -6.51
CA LEU A 146 5.73 -13.85 -7.58
C LEU A 146 7.09 -13.29 -7.11
N ASN A 147 8.14 -13.56 -7.88
CA ASN A 147 9.49 -13.06 -7.64
C ASN A 147 9.95 -12.19 -8.81
N GLY A 148 10.32 -10.95 -8.54
CA GLY A 148 10.79 -10.00 -9.57
C GLY A 148 9.68 -9.40 -10.42
N ASN A 149 10.08 -8.47 -11.29
CA ASN A 149 9.20 -7.74 -12.21
C ASN A 149 9.73 -7.92 -13.64
N PHE A 150 8.93 -7.57 -14.65
CA PHE A 150 9.47 -7.38 -16.00
C PHE A 150 10.55 -6.30 -15.98
N THR A 151 11.70 -6.57 -16.60
CA THR A 151 12.81 -5.63 -16.66
C THR A 151 12.53 -4.51 -17.66
N ASN A 152 11.89 -4.86 -18.79
CA ASN A 152 11.45 -3.90 -19.80
C ASN A 152 9.94 -4.03 -20.00
N ILE A 153 9.28 -2.90 -20.20
CA ILE A 153 7.86 -2.84 -20.50
C ILE A 153 7.72 -2.04 -21.80
N ILE A 154 7.10 -2.65 -22.80
CA ILE A 154 6.80 -2.05 -24.09
C ILE A 154 5.28 -1.91 -24.19
N LEU A 155 4.81 -0.68 -24.06
CA LEU A 155 3.38 -0.34 -24.20
C LEU A 155 3.14 0.39 -25.53
N PRO A 156 1.96 0.23 -26.14
CA PRO A 156 1.48 1.11 -27.20
C PRO A 156 1.52 2.57 -26.74
N ALA A 157 1.76 3.50 -27.67
CA ALA A 157 1.88 4.93 -27.35
C ALA A 157 0.63 5.50 -26.65
N SER A 158 -0.56 5.01 -26.99
CA SER A 158 -1.84 5.35 -26.36
C SER A 158 -1.92 4.93 -24.88
N MET A 159 -1.07 4.01 -24.44
CA MET A 159 -1.01 3.47 -23.08
C MET A 159 0.19 3.99 -22.28
N SER A 160 0.83 5.08 -22.70
CA SER A 160 2.05 5.61 -22.06
C SER A 160 1.92 5.97 -20.57
N ALA A 161 0.70 6.23 -20.08
CA ALA A 161 0.42 6.53 -18.67
C ALA A 161 -0.05 5.30 -17.85
N TRP A 162 -0.08 4.12 -18.46
CA TRP A 162 -0.55 2.90 -17.82
C TRP A 162 0.55 2.27 -16.99
N MET A 163 0.14 1.49 -15.98
CA MET A 163 1.06 0.89 -15.04
C MET A 163 0.78 -0.59 -14.83
N ILE A 164 1.79 -1.33 -14.42
CA ILE A 164 1.71 -2.76 -14.13
C ILE A 164 1.69 -2.94 -12.60
N ASP A 165 0.63 -3.54 -12.08
CA ASP A 165 0.52 -4.06 -10.72
C ASP A 165 1.09 -5.48 -10.69
N TYR A 166 2.04 -5.69 -9.78
CA TYR A 166 2.71 -6.98 -9.55
C TYR A 166 2.20 -7.64 -8.27
N GLY A 167 0.88 -7.68 -8.11
CA GLY A 167 0.22 -8.33 -6.98
C GLY A 167 0.14 -7.50 -5.70
N VAL A 168 0.41 -6.20 -5.78
CA VAL A 168 0.28 -5.26 -4.66
C VAL A 168 -1.19 -4.88 -4.45
N MET A 169 -1.88 -4.55 -5.55
CA MET A 169 -3.28 -4.14 -5.52
C MET A 169 -4.21 -5.34 -5.72
N ASN A 170 -3.77 -6.29 -6.56
CA ASN A 170 -4.49 -7.50 -6.91
C ASN A 170 -3.65 -8.73 -6.53
N PRO A 171 -3.70 -9.18 -5.26
CA PRO A 171 -2.93 -10.34 -4.83
C PRO A 171 -3.09 -11.52 -5.78
N ASN A 172 -1.98 -12.21 -6.06
CA ASN A 172 -1.91 -13.37 -6.95
C ASN A 172 -2.13 -13.09 -8.45
N LYS A 173 -2.06 -11.82 -8.87
CA LYS A 173 -2.23 -11.40 -10.27
C LYS A 173 -1.15 -10.43 -10.71
N VAL A 174 -0.96 -10.34 -12.02
CA VAL A 174 -0.29 -9.22 -12.66
C VAL A 174 -1.31 -8.51 -13.54
N VAL A 175 -1.55 -7.24 -13.25
CA VAL A 175 -2.65 -6.46 -13.83
C VAL A 175 -2.11 -5.17 -14.44
N ILE A 176 -2.61 -4.80 -15.61
CA ILE A 176 -2.34 -3.50 -16.24
C ILE A 176 -3.49 -2.57 -15.89
N HIS A 177 -3.18 -1.44 -15.28
CA HIS A 177 -4.17 -0.44 -14.88
C HIS A 177 -4.11 0.79 -15.78
N GLY A 178 -5.27 1.18 -16.30
CA GLY A 178 -5.46 2.50 -16.89
C GLY A 178 -5.31 3.60 -15.84
N PRO A 179 -4.95 4.83 -16.25
CA PRO A 179 -4.66 5.91 -15.31
C PRO A 179 -5.87 6.36 -14.49
N ASN A 180 -7.10 6.08 -14.90
CA ASN A 180 -8.34 6.40 -14.16
C ASN A 180 -9.04 5.13 -13.64
N SER A 181 -8.31 4.02 -13.58
CA SER A 181 -8.82 2.77 -13.03
C SER A 181 -9.12 2.98 -11.52
N PRO A 182 -10.35 2.75 -11.03
CA PRO A 182 -10.66 2.90 -9.62
C PRO A 182 -9.91 1.83 -8.84
N LEU A 183 -8.91 2.25 -8.07
CA LEU A 183 -8.15 1.37 -7.20
C LEU A 183 -8.12 1.97 -5.79
N PRO A 184 -8.47 1.19 -4.76
CA PRO A 184 -8.13 1.59 -3.41
C PRO A 184 -6.61 1.52 -3.29
N ILE A 185 -5.89 2.62 -3.03
CA ILE A 185 -4.45 2.53 -2.68
C ILE A 185 -4.28 1.59 -1.49
N ALA A 186 -3.24 0.77 -1.55
CA ALA A 186 -2.85 -0.12 -0.47
C ALA A 186 -2.12 0.69 0.61
N LEU A 187 -2.88 1.41 1.43
CA LEU A 187 -2.37 2.04 2.64
C LEU A 187 -1.83 0.94 3.56
N LEU A 188 -0.51 0.92 3.76
CA LEU A 188 0.17 -0.09 4.59
C LEU A 188 -0.06 0.19 6.08
N ASN A 189 0.09 1.44 6.46
CA ASN A 189 -0.09 1.89 7.83
C ASN A 189 -0.54 3.35 7.88
N PHE A 190 -1.14 3.70 8.99
CA PHE A 190 -1.40 5.07 9.41
C PHE A 190 -1.34 5.08 10.93
N THR A 191 -0.44 5.86 11.50
CA THR A 191 -0.15 5.88 12.94
C THR A 191 -0.02 7.31 13.45
N VAL A 192 -0.15 7.47 14.76
CA VAL A 192 0.02 8.74 15.46
C VAL A 192 0.86 8.51 16.71
N ASP A 193 1.85 9.37 16.92
CA ASP A 193 2.70 9.39 18.11
C ASP A 193 2.73 10.80 18.72
N THR A 194 2.98 10.89 20.03
CA THR A 194 3.13 12.19 20.72
C THR A 194 4.60 12.50 20.97
N LYS A 195 5.04 13.69 20.58
CA LYS A 195 6.39 14.21 20.86
C LYS A 195 6.34 15.70 21.15
N ASN A 196 6.90 16.13 22.28
CA ASN A 196 6.92 17.55 22.70
C ASN A 196 5.53 18.21 22.70
N ASN A 197 4.48 17.47 23.09
CA ASN A 197 3.07 17.89 23.02
C ASN A 197 2.53 18.11 21.60
N ASP A 198 3.21 17.63 20.56
CA ASP A 198 2.69 17.59 19.19
C ASP A 198 2.27 16.15 18.83
N HIS A 199 1.25 16.01 17.98
CA HIS A 199 0.90 14.72 17.38
C HIS A 199 1.59 14.58 16.02
N ILE A 200 2.42 13.56 15.87
CA ILE A 200 3.13 13.21 14.64
C ILE A 200 2.36 12.07 13.98
N LEU A 201 1.68 12.40 12.87
CA LEU A 201 0.98 11.44 12.05
C LEU A 201 1.93 10.92 10.97
N SER A 202 1.99 9.61 10.79
CA SER A 202 2.83 8.95 9.78
C SER A 202 2.02 7.91 9.01
N TRP A 203 2.23 7.84 7.71
CA TRP A 203 1.61 6.80 6.88
C TRP A 203 2.50 6.37 5.73
N GLN A 204 2.22 5.16 5.25
CA GLN A 204 2.90 4.56 4.12
C GLN A 204 1.91 3.93 3.15
N THR A 205 2.19 4.06 1.87
CA THR A 205 1.47 3.39 0.79
C THR A 205 2.36 2.32 0.18
N ALA A 206 1.82 1.14 -0.15
CA ALA A 206 2.59 0.08 -0.81
C ALA A 206 2.88 0.44 -2.27
N ALA A 207 1.88 1.03 -2.91
CA ALA A 207 1.90 1.55 -4.26
C ALA A 207 0.88 2.68 -4.38
N GLU A 208 1.11 3.59 -5.31
CA GLU A 208 0.25 4.73 -5.61
C GLU A 208 -0.08 4.72 -7.10
N PHE A 209 -1.38 4.73 -7.40
CA PHE A 209 -1.91 4.80 -8.74
C PHE A 209 -2.95 5.91 -8.75
N ASN A 210 -2.79 6.88 -9.66
CA ASN A 210 -3.73 7.98 -9.84
C ASN A 210 -3.99 8.84 -8.58
N ASN A 211 -3.18 8.71 -7.55
CA ASN A 211 -3.27 9.54 -6.36
C ASN A 211 -2.96 11.00 -6.72
N ASP A 212 -3.75 11.93 -6.23
CA ASP A 212 -3.40 13.36 -6.28
C ASP A 212 -2.81 13.80 -4.94
N TYR A 213 -3.55 13.60 -3.84
CA TYR A 213 -3.12 14.00 -2.50
C TYR A 213 -3.82 13.24 -1.37
N PHE A 214 -3.23 13.34 -0.18
CA PHE A 214 -3.88 12.99 1.08
C PHE A 214 -4.34 14.24 1.81
N LEU A 215 -5.59 14.26 2.26
CA LEU A 215 -6.12 15.26 3.16
C LEU A 215 -6.17 14.67 4.58
N VAL A 216 -5.35 15.22 5.46
CA VAL A 216 -5.35 14.87 6.88
C VAL A 216 -6.58 15.51 7.51
N GLU A 217 -7.47 14.69 8.06
CA GLU A 217 -8.66 15.15 8.77
C GLU A 217 -8.55 14.82 10.25
N HIS A 218 -9.08 15.71 11.08
CA HIS A 218 -9.03 15.63 12.54
C HIS A 218 -10.40 15.89 13.14
N SER A 219 -10.69 15.17 14.21
CA SER A 219 -11.88 15.36 15.04
C SER A 219 -11.54 15.25 16.51
N THR A 220 -12.42 15.80 17.35
CA THR A 220 -12.37 15.68 18.81
C THR A 220 -13.57 14.84 19.29
N ALA A 221 -14.01 15.00 20.54
CA ALA A 221 -15.17 14.29 21.09
C ALA A 221 -16.49 14.53 20.32
N ASP A 222 -16.55 15.55 19.45
CA ASP A 222 -17.69 15.88 18.60
C ASP A 222 -17.84 14.98 17.36
N GLN A 223 -16.81 14.17 17.02
CA GLN A 223 -16.77 13.29 15.83
C GLN A 223 -17.00 13.99 14.47
N GLU A 224 -17.03 15.33 14.45
CA GLU A 224 -16.99 16.12 13.23
C GLU A 224 -15.54 16.21 12.73
N PHE A 225 -15.27 15.59 11.58
CA PHE A 225 -13.96 15.66 10.94
C PHE A 225 -13.79 16.95 10.16
N ARG A 226 -12.69 17.66 10.44
CA ARG A 226 -12.29 18.91 9.76
C ARG A 226 -10.93 18.70 9.12
N SER A 227 -10.72 19.28 7.95
CA SER A 227 -9.44 19.21 7.24
C SER A 227 -8.37 20.04 7.96
N LEU A 228 -7.22 19.41 8.21
CA LEU A 228 -6.03 20.09 8.74
C LEU A 228 -5.07 20.51 7.64
N GLN A 229 -4.67 19.56 6.79
CA GLN A 229 -3.62 19.77 5.80
C GLN A 229 -3.80 18.85 4.60
N GLN A 230 -3.57 19.41 3.42
CA GLN A 230 -3.37 18.64 2.19
C GLN A 230 -1.88 18.34 2.00
N VAL A 231 -1.55 17.08 1.74
CA VAL A 231 -0.21 16.58 1.46
C VAL A 231 -0.23 15.96 0.07
N SER A 232 0.43 16.61 -0.89
CA SER A 232 0.54 16.12 -2.27
C SER A 232 1.17 14.73 -2.30
N SER A 233 0.65 13.87 -3.18
CA SER A 233 1.27 12.58 -3.46
C SER A 233 2.65 12.76 -4.10
N LEU A 234 3.50 11.75 -3.99
CA LEU A 234 4.79 11.69 -4.69
C LEU A 234 4.63 11.18 -6.13
N GLY A 235 3.39 10.92 -6.56
CA GLY A 235 3.03 10.43 -7.87
C GLY A 235 2.98 8.90 -7.95
N ASN A 236 2.75 8.43 -9.17
CA ASN A 236 2.60 7.01 -9.44
C ASN A 236 3.83 6.20 -9.03
N SER A 237 3.64 5.17 -8.20
CA SER A 237 4.72 4.38 -7.60
C SER A 237 4.31 2.94 -7.38
N ASN A 238 5.21 1.99 -7.69
CA ASN A 238 5.09 0.58 -7.29
C ASN A 238 5.98 0.23 -6.09
N THR A 239 6.56 1.24 -5.45
CA THR A 239 7.39 1.10 -4.24
C THR A 239 6.75 1.83 -3.08
N VAL A 240 7.15 1.42 -1.86
CA VAL A 240 6.67 2.03 -0.64
C VAL A 240 6.98 3.53 -0.62
N GLN A 241 5.94 4.35 -0.46
CA GLN A 241 6.09 5.78 -0.20
C GLN A 241 5.76 6.08 1.26
N SER A 242 6.45 7.08 1.84
CA SER A 242 6.31 7.44 3.24
C SER A 242 6.00 8.92 3.38
N TYR A 243 5.05 9.24 4.25
CA TYR A 243 4.55 10.59 4.47
C TYR A 243 4.43 10.88 5.96
N SER A 244 4.42 12.17 6.31
CA SER A 244 4.17 12.60 7.68
C SER A 244 3.49 13.96 7.72
N TYR A 245 2.77 14.20 8.81
CA TYR A 245 2.19 15.49 9.15
C TYR A 245 2.30 15.70 10.66
N THR A 246 2.59 16.92 11.10
CA THR A 246 2.65 17.27 12.52
C THR A 246 1.51 18.21 12.87
N HIS A 247 0.60 17.75 13.73
CA HIS A 247 -0.39 18.60 14.38
C HIS A 247 0.27 19.21 15.63
N ILE A 248 0.60 20.50 15.54
CA ILE A 248 1.31 21.23 16.59
C ILE A 248 0.37 21.55 17.74
N LYS A 249 0.76 21.17 18.96
CA LYS A 249 0.08 21.50 20.23
C LYS A 249 -1.45 21.39 20.16
N PRO A 250 -2.01 20.20 19.85
CA PRO A 250 -3.43 19.95 19.97
C PRO A 250 -3.92 20.25 21.40
N SER A 251 -5.22 20.47 21.53
CA SER A 251 -5.88 20.56 22.84
C SER A 251 -5.73 19.29 23.67
N THR A 252 -6.05 19.34 24.95
CA THR A 252 -6.15 18.14 25.79
C THR A 252 -7.39 17.31 25.42
N GLY A 253 -7.37 16.02 25.75
CA GLY A 253 -8.48 15.09 25.54
C GLY A 253 -8.27 14.13 24.35
N ASP A 254 -9.37 13.55 23.86
CA ASP A 254 -9.33 12.57 22.77
C ASP A 254 -9.22 13.25 21.40
N HIS A 255 -8.26 12.78 20.60
CA HIS A 255 -8.06 13.20 19.22
C HIS A 255 -8.24 12.01 18.29
N TYR A 256 -8.99 12.22 17.21
CA TYR A 256 -9.22 11.24 16.16
C TYR A 256 -8.69 11.77 14.84
N TYR A 257 -7.99 10.91 14.09
CA TYR A 257 -7.44 11.25 12.79
C TYR A 257 -7.82 10.22 11.74
N ARG A 258 -8.02 10.69 10.51
CA ARG A 258 -8.15 9.84 9.32
C ARG A 258 -7.51 10.54 8.14
N LEU A 259 -7.12 9.75 7.15
CA LEU A 259 -6.72 10.25 5.84
C LEU A 259 -7.92 10.15 4.91
N LYS A 260 -8.19 11.23 4.19
CA LYS A 260 -8.97 11.20 2.96
C LYS A 260 -8.00 11.22 1.80
N GLN A 261 -7.87 10.12 1.09
CA GLN A 261 -7.10 10.08 -0.14
C GLN A 261 -7.98 10.55 -1.29
N VAL A 262 -7.42 11.41 -2.13
CA VAL A 262 -8.11 11.94 -3.31
C VAL A 262 -7.30 11.62 -4.55
N ASP A 263 -7.94 10.99 -5.51
CA ASP A 263 -7.36 10.62 -6.79
C ASP A 263 -7.51 11.79 -7.79
N LYS A 264 -6.76 11.77 -8.91
CA LYS A 264 -6.77 12.88 -9.89
C LYS A 264 -8.09 13.06 -10.65
N ASN A 265 -9.01 12.12 -10.51
CA ASN A 265 -10.37 12.18 -11.02
C ASN A 265 -11.39 12.61 -9.96
N ASP A 266 -10.92 13.13 -8.82
CA ASP A 266 -11.72 13.58 -7.65
C ASP A 266 -12.45 12.45 -6.88
N ASP A 267 -12.23 11.19 -7.24
CA ASP A 267 -12.65 10.06 -6.42
C ASP A 267 -11.86 10.04 -5.11
N PHE A 268 -12.46 9.50 -4.05
CA PHE A 268 -11.80 9.48 -2.75
C PHE A 268 -12.11 8.23 -1.93
N THR A 269 -11.16 7.87 -1.07
CA THR A 269 -11.30 6.81 -0.07
C THR A 269 -10.79 7.28 1.29
N TYR A 270 -11.33 6.70 2.36
CA TYR A 270 -10.90 7.01 3.73
C TYR A 270 -10.06 5.87 4.31
N SER A 271 -9.05 6.22 5.09
CA SER A 271 -8.35 5.27 5.95
C SER A 271 -9.23 4.80 7.11
N HIS A 272 -8.74 3.81 7.86
CA HIS A 272 -9.23 3.60 9.22
C HIS A 272 -8.94 4.84 10.09
N ILE A 273 -9.72 5.01 11.16
CA ILE A 273 -9.53 6.09 12.13
C ILE A 273 -8.50 5.63 13.16
N ILE A 274 -7.53 6.49 13.46
CA ILE A 274 -6.62 6.33 14.59
C ILE A 274 -6.97 7.34 15.68
N SER A 275 -6.72 6.98 16.93
CA SER A 275 -7.01 7.83 18.08
C SER A 275 -5.81 7.95 19.01
N ILE A 276 -5.67 9.10 19.64
CA ILE A 276 -4.70 9.35 20.68
C ILE A 276 -5.31 10.30 21.71
N ASN A 277 -5.07 10.03 22.99
CA ASN A 277 -5.47 10.93 24.06
C ASN A 277 -4.27 11.81 24.43
N MET A 278 -4.49 13.12 24.47
CA MET A 278 -3.54 14.03 25.08
C MET A 278 -3.95 14.21 26.54
N ASP A 279 -3.28 13.47 27.44
CA ASP A 279 -3.48 13.60 28.87
C ASP A 279 -3.26 15.06 29.28
N GLU A 280 -4.11 15.59 30.16
CA GLU A 280 -3.73 16.75 30.96
C GLU A 280 -2.43 16.36 31.67
N GLY A 281 -1.32 17.05 31.38
CA GLY A 281 -0.02 16.69 31.96
C GLY A 281 -0.14 16.47 33.47
N SER A 282 0.68 15.55 34.03
CA SER A 282 0.60 15.15 35.44
C SER A 282 0.25 16.31 36.36
N PRO A 283 -0.76 16.16 37.26
CA PRO A 283 -1.25 17.27 38.07
C PRO A 283 -0.10 17.91 38.84
N ILE A 284 0.00 19.23 38.72
CA ILE A 284 1.05 20.01 39.37
C ILE A 284 0.62 20.21 40.82
N ASN A 285 1.28 19.51 41.74
CA ASN A 285 1.04 19.66 43.16
C ASN A 285 1.82 20.84 43.72
N ILE A 286 1.24 21.52 44.72
CA ILE A 286 1.89 22.60 45.46
C ILE A 286 2.18 22.18 46.90
N TYR A 287 3.33 22.58 47.44
CA TYR A 287 3.70 22.29 48.84
C TYR A 287 4.70 23.32 49.39
N PRO A 288 4.80 23.48 50.72
CA PRO A 288 3.88 22.94 51.72
C PRO A 288 2.51 23.61 51.62
N ASN A 289 1.49 22.98 52.21
CA ASN A 289 0.19 23.57 52.41
C ASN A 289 -0.32 23.14 53.80
N PRO A 290 -0.39 24.04 54.81
CA PRO A 290 -0.21 25.49 54.73
C PRO A 290 1.22 25.97 54.37
N SER A 291 1.37 27.20 53.86
CA SER A 291 2.65 27.88 53.61
C SER A 291 2.61 29.35 54.04
N SER A 292 3.77 29.99 54.27
CA SER A 292 3.88 31.39 54.69
C SER A 292 4.69 32.25 53.71
N GLU A 293 5.78 31.72 53.14
CA GLU A 293 6.69 32.53 52.32
C GLU A 293 6.91 32.00 50.91
N VAL A 294 7.05 30.69 50.75
CA VAL A 294 7.42 30.07 49.46
C VAL A 294 6.51 28.88 49.18
N LEU A 295 5.99 28.84 47.96
CA LEU A 295 5.23 27.72 47.43
C LEU A 295 6.09 26.95 46.43
N HIS A 296 6.30 25.66 46.66
CA HIS A 296 7.00 24.77 45.74
C HIS A 296 6.01 24.04 44.83
N PHE A 297 6.45 23.74 43.61
CA PHE A 297 5.69 23.03 42.60
C PHE A 297 6.37 21.70 42.29
N SER A 298 5.60 20.62 42.12
CA SER A 298 6.13 19.29 41.81
C SER A 298 6.81 19.21 40.43
N GLN A 299 6.53 20.18 39.55
CA GLN A 299 7.11 20.35 38.23
C GLN A 299 6.95 21.81 37.77
N LYS A 300 7.56 22.16 36.64
CA LYS A 300 7.43 23.49 36.02
C LYS A 300 5.97 23.84 35.73
N ALA A 301 5.57 25.07 36.04
CA ALA A 301 4.28 25.66 35.70
C ALA A 301 4.44 26.85 34.76
N ASP A 302 3.76 26.85 33.62
CA ASP A 302 3.85 27.91 32.62
C ASP A 302 3.03 29.14 33.02
N LEU A 303 1.92 28.94 33.73
CA LEU A 303 1.05 30.00 34.27
C LEU A 303 0.49 29.58 35.63
N VAL A 304 0.52 30.49 36.60
CA VAL A 304 -0.09 30.33 37.92
C VAL A 304 -0.88 31.59 38.24
N ILE A 305 -2.15 31.42 38.60
CA ILE A 305 -3.03 32.50 39.06
C ILE A 305 -3.55 32.12 40.44
N ILE A 306 -3.41 33.02 41.41
CA ILE A 306 -3.95 32.84 42.76
C ILE A 306 -5.11 33.80 42.94
N TYR A 307 -6.23 33.27 43.40
CA TYR A 307 -7.46 34.00 43.72
C TYR A 307 -7.69 34.00 45.23
N ASP A 308 -8.21 35.10 45.77
CA ASP A 308 -8.76 35.12 47.12
C ASP A 308 -10.14 34.42 47.19
N PHE A 309 -10.71 34.32 48.39
CA PHE A 309 -12.00 33.66 48.61
C PHE A 309 -13.19 34.35 47.91
N THR A 310 -13.03 35.60 47.46
CA THR A 310 -14.05 36.31 46.68
C THR A 310 -13.92 36.06 45.17
N GLY A 311 -12.90 35.30 44.75
CA GLY A 311 -12.57 35.05 43.35
C GLY A 311 -11.77 36.18 42.71
N LYS A 312 -11.27 37.15 43.49
CA LYS A 312 -10.41 38.22 42.97
C LYS A 312 -9.00 37.69 42.79
N GLU A 313 -8.41 37.95 41.62
CA GLU A 313 -7.01 37.66 41.34
C GLU A 313 -6.09 38.49 42.24
N VAL A 314 -5.20 37.82 42.97
CA VAL A 314 -4.22 38.44 43.86
C VAL A 314 -2.77 38.24 43.39
N ILE A 315 -2.47 37.14 42.70
CA ILE A 315 -1.16 36.89 42.08
C ILE A 315 -1.38 36.28 40.68
N ARG A 316 -0.55 36.71 39.73
CA ARG A 316 -0.39 36.08 38.42
C ARG A 316 1.09 36.01 38.09
N ALA A 317 1.56 34.82 37.77
CA ALA A 317 2.94 34.59 37.40
C ALA A 317 3.06 33.54 36.29
N SER A 318 4.16 33.58 35.55
CA SER A 318 4.42 32.66 34.43
C SER A 318 5.83 32.09 34.51
N ASN A 319 6.05 30.93 33.89
CA ASN A 319 7.34 30.23 33.82
C ASN A 319 7.96 29.95 35.21
N ILE A 320 7.17 29.40 36.12
CA ILE A 320 7.62 28.99 37.45
C ILE A 320 8.33 27.63 37.34
N GLU A 321 9.64 27.62 37.54
CA GLU A 321 10.44 26.40 37.40
C GLU A 321 10.25 25.42 38.57
N SER A 322 10.28 25.92 39.82
CA SER A 322 10.15 25.05 41.01
C SER A 322 9.52 25.71 42.24
N ASN A 323 9.53 27.04 42.34
CA ASN A 323 9.01 27.75 43.49
C ASN A 323 8.55 29.19 43.17
N MET A 324 7.65 29.71 43.99
CA MET A 324 7.10 31.06 43.92
C MET A 324 7.10 31.69 45.32
N ASN A 325 7.46 32.97 45.43
CA ASN A 325 7.32 33.73 46.67
C ASN A 325 5.85 34.18 46.85
N ILE A 326 5.29 33.90 48.02
CA ILE A 326 3.93 34.25 48.44
C ILE A 326 3.88 35.07 49.75
N SER A 327 5.02 35.56 50.26
CA SER A 327 5.10 36.23 51.57
C SER A 327 4.31 37.55 51.67
N GLY A 328 3.84 38.07 50.54
CA GLY A 328 2.95 39.23 50.47
C GLY A 328 1.47 38.91 50.68
N LEU A 329 1.08 37.63 50.79
CA LEU A 329 -0.31 37.22 50.98
C LEU A 329 -0.68 37.22 52.47
N PRO A 330 -1.77 37.89 52.88
CA PRO A 330 -2.31 37.78 54.23
C PRO A 330 -2.76 36.36 54.57
N ASP A 331 -2.86 36.06 55.87
CA ASP A 331 -3.42 34.80 56.37
C ASP A 331 -4.82 34.56 55.79
N GLY A 332 -5.04 33.35 55.26
CA GLY A 332 -6.31 33.03 54.62
C GLY A 332 -6.26 31.82 53.69
N THR A 333 -7.39 31.57 53.03
CA THR A 333 -7.52 30.51 52.02
C THR A 333 -7.62 31.11 50.63
N TYR A 334 -6.87 30.52 49.70
CA TYR A 334 -6.74 30.95 48.33
C TYR A 334 -6.99 29.77 47.38
N VAL A 335 -7.37 30.08 46.15
CA VAL A 335 -7.46 29.11 45.05
C VAL A 335 -6.29 29.35 44.12
N VAL A 336 -5.47 28.33 43.89
CA VAL A 336 -4.35 28.33 42.95
C VAL A 336 -4.79 27.61 41.69
N ASP A 337 -4.82 28.33 40.57
CA ASP A 337 -5.10 27.82 39.24
C ASP A 337 -3.80 27.78 38.43
N ILE A 338 -3.45 26.60 37.94
CA ILE A 338 -2.19 26.32 37.26
C ILE A 338 -2.47 25.88 35.82
N ASN A 339 -1.79 26.52 34.87
CA ASN A 339 -1.88 26.25 33.44
C ASN A 339 -3.32 26.29 32.88
N ASN A 340 -4.15 27.25 33.32
CA ASN A 340 -5.55 27.42 32.91
C ASN A 340 -6.44 26.20 33.22
N GLY A 341 -6.36 25.67 34.44
CA GLY A 341 -7.24 24.62 34.93
C GLY A 341 -6.64 23.22 34.96
N THR A 342 -5.44 23.00 34.42
CA THR A 342 -4.72 21.71 34.52
C THR A 342 -4.56 21.26 35.97
N SER A 343 -4.40 22.20 36.89
CA SER A 343 -4.50 21.91 38.33
C SER A 343 -5.14 23.08 39.05
N ARG A 344 -6.17 22.79 39.84
CA ARG A 344 -6.85 23.79 40.67
C ARG A 344 -6.86 23.32 42.12
N LEU A 345 -6.11 24.02 42.96
CA LEU A 345 -5.79 23.59 44.33
C LEU A 345 -6.18 24.67 45.34
N SER A 346 -6.49 24.24 46.57
CA SER A 346 -6.66 25.16 47.69
C SER A 346 -5.31 25.39 48.37
N LEU A 347 -4.94 26.64 48.62
CA LEU A 347 -3.76 27.04 49.39
C LEU A 347 -4.20 27.72 50.69
N VAL A 348 -3.64 27.30 51.82
CA VAL A 348 -3.78 27.98 53.11
C VAL A 348 -2.49 28.75 53.38
N VAL A 349 -2.61 30.07 53.59
CA VAL A 349 -1.52 30.93 54.03
C VAL A 349 -1.62 31.16 55.54
N ASP A 350 -0.54 30.90 56.27
CA ASP A 350 -0.44 31.04 57.74
C ASP A 350 0.91 31.66 58.13
N ASN A 351 0.96 32.98 58.35
CA ASN A 351 2.17 33.77 58.61
C ASN A 351 2.63 33.76 60.09
N LYS A 352 2.29 32.71 60.85
CA LYS A 352 2.59 32.59 62.29
C LYS A 352 4.05 32.56 62.67
#